data_AF-A0A4Y7KQ48-F1
#
_entry.id   AF-A0A4Y7KQ48-F1
#
_cell.length_a   1.000
_cell.length_b   1.000
_cell.length_c   1.000
_cell.angle_alpha   90.00
_cell.angle_beta   90.00
_cell.angle_gamma   90.00
#
_symmetry.space_group_name_H-M   'P 1'
#
loop_
_entity.id
_entity.type
_entity.pdbx_description
1 polymer ?
#
loop_
_entity_poly.entity_id
_entity_poly.type
_entity_poly.pdbx_seq_one_letter_code
_entity_poly.pdbx_strand_id
1 'polypeptide(L)'
;MTFTNLRVLHVKNTIDLIPLYPSALLVDTGKSTSLKDSSNPSDWHNLQAILHIVAGWNGKEKEFELKVDRSVALVNKSCDYLKDDQLVPASWWIETNKGM
;
A
#
# COMPACT_ATOMS: atom_id res chain seq x y z
N MET A 1 9.20 -21.63 23.93
CA MET A 1 9.26 -20.35 24.67
C MET A 1 8.05 -19.54 24.29
N THR A 2 7.19 -19.19 25.25
CA THR A 2 6.01 -18.34 25.04
C THR A 2 6.26 -17.01 25.75
N PHE A 3 6.28 -15.91 24.99
CA PHE A 3 6.45 -14.57 25.55
C PHE A 3 5.08 -14.05 26.00
N THR A 4 4.86 -13.95 27.31
CA THR A 4 3.56 -13.59 27.92
C THR A 4 3.11 -12.15 27.66
N ASN A 5 4.03 -11.25 27.27
CA ASN A 5 3.74 -9.83 27.04
C ASN A 5 3.97 -9.39 25.59
N LEU A 6 4.24 -10.31 24.66
CA LEU A 6 4.49 -9.96 23.27
C LEU A 6 3.17 -9.83 22.50
N ARG A 7 2.95 -8.67 21.88
CA ARG A 7 1.84 -8.45 20.94
C ARG A 7 2.42 -8.09 19.58
N VAL A 8 1.96 -8.77 18.53
CA VAL A 8 2.37 -8.53 17.15
C VAL A 8 1.11 -8.33 16.32
N LEU A 9 1.03 -7.19 15.62
CA LEU A 9 0.02 -6.94 14.61
C LEU A 9 0.72 -6.92 13.25
N HIS A 10 0.45 -7.93 12.43
CA HIS A 10 0.98 -8.01 11.08
C HIS A 10 -0.12 -7.56 10.11
N VAL A 11 0.04 -6.36 9.56
CA VAL A 11 -0.83 -5.85 8.48
C VAL A 11 -0.33 -6.43 7.16
N LYS A 12 -1.16 -7.23 6.50
CA LYS A 12 -0.84 -7.85 5.22
C LYS A 12 -1.78 -7.29 4.15
N ASN A 13 -1.19 -6.82 3.05
CA ASN A 13 -1.94 -6.53 1.84
C ASN A 13 -2.24 -7.85 1.12
N THR A 14 -3.49 -8.10 0.76
CA THR A 14 -3.91 -9.40 0.19
C THR A 14 -3.22 -9.71 -1.13
N ILE A 15 -2.92 -8.68 -1.93
CA ILE A 15 -2.21 -8.81 -3.22
C ILE A 15 -0.68 -8.89 -3.06
N ASP A 16 -0.14 -8.58 -1.88
CA ASP A 16 1.30 -8.63 -1.64
C ASP A 16 1.76 -10.05 -1.34
N LEU A 17 2.57 -10.59 -2.24
CA LEU A 17 3.08 -11.97 -2.17
C LEU A 17 4.35 -12.07 -1.33
N ILE A 18 5.03 -10.95 -1.04
CA ILE A 18 6.31 -10.95 -0.31
C ILE A 18 6.15 -11.51 1.11
N PRO A 19 5.11 -11.17 1.89
CA PRO A 19 4.85 -11.75 3.22
C PRO A 19 4.50 -13.24 3.20
N LEU A 20 4.32 -13.86 2.03
CA LEU A 20 4.04 -15.29 1.89
C LEU A 20 5.31 -16.12 1.72
N TYR A 21 6.49 -15.52 1.58
CA TYR A 21 7.75 -16.26 1.47
C TYR A 21 8.30 -16.64 2.87
N PRO A 22 8.69 -17.91 3.09
CA PRO A 22 8.61 -19.07 2.19
C PRO A 22 7.18 -19.63 2.10
N SER A 23 6.69 -19.80 0.86
CA SER A 23 5.32 -20.03 0.37
C SER A 23 4.25 -20.64 1.30
N ALA A 24 3.12 -19.93 1.48
CA ALA A 24 1.81 -20.56 1.71
C ALA A 24 0.63 -19.72 1.16
N LEU A 25 0.01 -20.22 0.08
CA LEU A 25 -1.30 -19.92 -0.52
C LEU A 25 -1.71 -18.46 -0.83
N LEU A 26 -1.94 -18.24 -2.13
CA LEU A 26 -2.49 -17.02 -2.75
C LEU A 26 -4.03 -17.01 -2.71
N VAL A 27 -4.62 -15.90 -2.29
CA VAL A 27 -6.03 -15.55 -2.56
C VAL A 27 -6.09 -14.10 -3.01
N ASP A 28 -6.69 -13.88 -4.18
CA ASP A 28 -6.84 -12.61 -4.89
C ASP A 28 -8.01 -11.77 -4.33
N THR A 29 -7.95 -10.44 -4.40
CA THR A 29 -9.12 -9.54 -4.36
C THR A 29 -8.74 -8.08 -4.67
N GLY A 30 -8.95 -7.66 -5.91
CA GLY A 30 -8.99 -6.24 -6.30
C GLY A 30 -10.29 -5.56 -5.82
N LYS A 31 -10.15 -4.56 -4.93
CA LYS A 31 -11.28 -3.75 -4.41
C LYS A 31 -11.03 -2.23 -4.36
N SER A 32 -9.90 -1.72 -4.86
CA SER A 32 -9.61 -0.29 -4.82
C SER A 32 -9.89 0.39 -6.15
N THR A 33 -10.65 1.50 -6.12
CA THR A 33 -10.99 2.32 -7.30
C THR A 33 -9.94 3.38 -7.63
N SER A 34 -8.95 3.61 -6.76
CA SER A 34 -7.95 4.68 -6.91
C SER A 34 -6.56 4.22 -7.38
N LEU A 35 -6.33 2.91 -7.42
CA LEU A 35 -5.03 2.31 -7.76
C LEU A 35 -5.01 1.86 -9.23
N LYS A 36 -3.85 1.95 -9.88
CA LYS A 36 -3.64 1.35 -11.22
C LYS A 36 -3.66 -0.18 -11.10
N ASP A 37 -4.18 -0.87 -12.12
CA ASP A 37 -3.93 -2.32 -12.30
C ASP A 37 -2.45 -2.52 -12.65
N SER A 38 -1.62 -2.58 -11.61
CA SER A 38 -0.18 -2.81 -11.75
C SER A 38 0.13 -4.30 -11.58
N SER A 39 0.88 -4.87 -12.54
CA SER A 39 1.43 -6.21 -12.46
C SER A 39 2.79 -6.26 -11.73
N ASN A 40 3.25 -5.15 -11.16
CA ASN A 40 4.55 -5.04 -10.51
C ASN A 40 4.45 -5.36 -9.01
N PRO A 41 5.12 -6.43 -8.52
CA PRO A 41 5.11 -6.79 -7.09
C PRO A 41 5.63 -5.69 -6.18
N SER A 42 6.50 -4.81 -6.70
CA SER A 42 7.05 -3.70 -5.92
C SER A 42 5.99 -2.65 -5.53
N ASP A 43 4.94 -2.49 -6.35
CA ASP A 43 3.86 -1.56 -6.06
C ASP A 43 2.94 -2.12 -4.96
N TRP A 44 2.71 -3.43 -4.96
CA TRP A 44 1.90 -4.11 -3.95
C TRP A 44 2.55 -4.11 -2.56
N HIS A 45 3.88 -4.10 -2.53
CA HIS A 45 4.68 -4.01 -1.32
C HIS A 45 5.00 -2.56 -0.90
N ASN A 46 4.48 -1.55 -1.61
CA ASN A 46 4.73 -0.18 -1.23
C ASN A 46 4.03 0.15 0.10
N LEU A 47 4.82 0.48 1.12
CA LEU A 47 4.34 0.88 2.44
C LEU A 47 3.33 2.04 2.38
N GLN A 48 3.55 3.03 1.51
CA GLN A 48 2.65 4.17 1.38
C GLN A 48 1.29 3.75 0.81
N ALA A 49 1.27 2.78 -0.09
CA ALA A 49 0.05 2.18 -0.60
C ALA A 49 -0.68 1.38 0.49
N ILE A 50 0.04 0.57 1.27
CA ILE A 50 -0.53 -0.19 2.41
C ILE A 50 -1.15 0.77 3.43
N LEU A 51 -0.46 1.85 3.79
CA LEU A 51 -0.97 2.85 4.72
C LEU A 51 -2.19 3.60 4.16
N HIS A 52 -2.24 3.84 2.85
CA HIS A 52 -3.42 4.41 2.20
C HIS A 52 -4.62 3.47 2.27
N ILE A 53 -4.41 2.17 2.06
CA ILE A 53 -5.47 1.16 2.22
C ILE A 53 -5.96 1.13 3.67
N VAL A 54 -5.07 1.10 4.66
CA VAL A 54 -5.44 1.11 6.09
C VAL A 54 -6.21 2.39 6.45
N ALA A 55 -5.83 3.54 5.89
CA ALA A 55 -6.48 4.82 6.14
C ALA A 55 -7.95 4.89 5.70
N GLY A 56 -8.33 4.14 4.65
CA GLY A 56 -9.72 4.10 4.16
C GLY A 56 -10.40 2.75 4.30
N TRP A 57 -9.78 1.79 5.00
CA TRP A 57 -10.34 0.46 5.19
C TRP A 57 -11.54 0.49 6.13
N ASN A 58 -12.73 0.18 5.61
CA ASN A 58 -13.98 0.15 6.36
C ASN A 58 -14.53 -1.29 6.54
N GLY A 59 -13.72 -2.30 6.23
CA GLY A 59 -14.11 -3.72 6.25
C GLY A 59 -14.41 -4.27 4.85
N LYS A 60 -14.42 -5.59 4.72
CA LYS A 60 -14.46 -6.29 3.43
C LYS A 60 -15.71 -5.98 2.58
N GLU A 61 -16.84 -5.69 3.23
CA GLU A 61 -18.14 -5.48 2.57
C GLU A 61 -18.55 -4.02 2.45
N LYS A 62 -17.73 -3.10 2.98
CA LYS A 62 -18.02 -1.66 2.93
C LYS A 62 -17.14 -0.98 1.91
N GLU A 63 -17.67 0.12 1.38
CA GLU A 63 -16.92 0.99 0.46
C GLU A 63 -15.69 1.59 1.16
N PHE A 64 -14.66 1.81 0.35
CA PHE A 64 -13.44 2.48 0.79
C PHE A 64 -13.74 3.96 1.04
N GLU A 65 -13.44 4.44 2.24
CA GLU A 65 -13.67 5.82 2.63
C GLU A 65 -12.56 6.25 3.60
N LEU A 66 -11.76 7.24 3.20
CA LEU A 66 -10.67 7.76 4.04
C LEU A 66 -11.22 8.29 5.37
N LYS A 67 -10.81 7.67 6.48
CA LYS A 67 -11.19 8.08 7.85
C LYS A 67 -10.18 9.02 8.50
N VAL A 68 -9.03 9.21 7.86
CA VAL A 68 -7.97 10.12 8.29
C VAL A 68 -7.57 11.02 7.13
N ASP A 69 -7.23 12.27 7.44
CA ASP A 69 -6.71 13.21 6.46
C ASP A 69 -5.28 12.81 6.06
N ARG A 70 -5.19 11.97 5.02
CA ARG A 70 -3.94 11.45 4.47
C ARG A 70 -3.86 11.80 3.00
N SER A 71 -2.83 12.56 2.63
CA SER A 71 -2.57 12.89 1.23
C SER A 71 -2.32 11.64 0.39
N VAL A 72 -3.09 11.50 -0.69
CA VAL A 72 -2.97 10.43 -1.68
C VAL A 72 -1.60 10.49 -2.37
N ALA A 73 -1.02 11.68 -2.52
CA ALA A 73 0.26 11.88 -3.20
C ALA A 73 1.43 11.10 -2.56
N LEU A 74 1.32 10.75 -1.27
CA LEU A 74 2.32 9.93 -0.59
C LEU A 74 2.51 8.55 -1.22
N VAL A 75 1.50 8.02 -1.92
CA VAL A 75 1.61 6.71 -2.59
C VAL A 75 2.70 6.72 -3.65
N ASN A 76 2.76 7.76 -4.50
CA ASN A 76 3.77 7.93 -5.55
C ASN A 76 5.14 8.41 -5.03
N LYS A 77 5.37 8.40 -3.72
CA LYS A 77 6.66 8.85 -3.14
C LYS A 77 7.85 8.16 -3.80
N SER A 78 7.75 6.86 -4.02
CA SER A 78 8.82 6.02 -4.57
C SER A 78 8.35 5.06 -5.67
N CYS A 79 7.15 5.27 -6.21
CA CYS A 79 6.59 4.47 -7.30
C CYS A 79 5.63 5.28 -8.17
N ASP A 80 5.04 4.63 -9.17
CA ASP A 80 3.97 5.18 -10.01
C ASP A 80 2.69 4.32 -9.90
N TYR A 81 2.03 4.38 -8.75
CA TYR A 81 0.91 3.48 -8.45
C TYR A 81 -0.47 4.17 -8.47
N LEU A 82 -0.49 5.50 -8.37
CA LEU A 82 -1.71 6.28 -8.54
C LEU A 82 -2.11 6.38 -10.00
N LYS A 83 -3.43 6.46 -10.25
CA LYS A 83 -3.98 6.77 -11.58
C LYS A 83 -3.50 8.13 -12.08
N ASP A 84 -3.28 8.25 -13.39
CA ASP A 84 -2.76 9.48 -14.02
C ASP A 84 -3.69 10.69 -13.80
N ASP A 85 -5.00 10.44 -13.65
CA ASP A 85 -6.00 11.46 -13.32
C ASP A 85 -5.75 12.17 -11.99
N GLN A 86 -4.96 11.57 -11.09
CA GLN A 86 -4.57 12.19 -9.82
C GLN A 86 -3.50 13.28 -9.99
N LEU A 87 -2.86 13.38 -11.17
CA LEU A 87 -1.85 14.39 -11.51
C LEU A 87 -0.67 14.44 -10.51
N VAL A 88 -0.36 13.33 -9.85
CA VAL A 88 0.78 13.21 -8.92
C VAL A 88 1.97 12.63 -9.68
N PRO A 89 3.13 13.31 -9.74
CA PRO A 89 4.31 12.77 -10.39
C PRO A 89 4.74 11.44 -9.77
N ALA A 90 5.15 10.50 -10.62
CA ALA A 90 5.77 9.25 -10.21
C ALA A 90 7.09 9.50 -9.46
N SER A 91 7.38 8.68 -8.44
CA SER A 91 8.64 8.67 -7.69
C SER A 91 9.16 10.07 -7.33
N TRP A 92 8.27 10.93 -6.86
CA TRP A 92 8.54 12.36 -6.71
C TRP A 92 9.51 12.69 -5.57
N TRP A 93 9.73 11.76 -4.65
CA TRP A 93 10.65 12.01 -3.54
C TRP A 93 12.10 11.89 -4.00
N ILE A 94 12.75 13.05 -4.06
CA ILE A 94 14.16 13.19 -4.33
C ILE A 94 14.68 14.41 -3.57
N GLU A 95 15.92 14.34 -3.08
CA GLU A 95 16.57 15.49 -2.46
C GLU A 95 16.75 16.63 -3.47
N THR A 96 16.76 17.87 -2.97
CA THR A 96 16.96 19.06 -3.82
C THR A 96 18.29 18.92 -4.55
N ASN A 97 18.28 19.10 -5.88
CA ASN A 97 19.43 18.86 -6.76
C ASN A 97 20.11 17.49 -6.58
N LYS A 98 19.38 16.46 -6.11
CA LYS A 98 19.93 15.15 -5.74
C LYS A 98 21.03 15.24 -4.67
N GLY A 99 21.01 16.27 -3.85
CA GLY A 99 22.00 16.53 -2.80
C GLY A 99 23.28 17.24 -3.29
N MET A 100 23.23 17.92 -4.43
CA MET A 100 24.31 18.76 -4.97
C MET A 100 24.34 20.15 -4.33
#